data_AF-A0A6J7PAS7-F1
#
_entry.id   AF-A0A6J7PAS7-F1
#
_cell.length_a   1.000
_cell.length_b   1.000
_cell.length_c   1.000
_cell.angle_alpha   90.00
_cell.angle_beta   90.00
_cell.angle_gamma   90.00
#
_symmetry.space_group_name_H-M   'P 1'
#
loop_
_entity.id
_entity.type
_entity.pdbx_description
1 polymer ?
#
loop_
_entity_poly.entity_id
_entity_poly.type
_entity_poly.pdbx_seq_one_letter_code
_entity_poly.pdbx_strand_id
1 'polypeptide(L)' 'MVAIEVKRRGDIDGVEQLARYIERLHLDSSLGAVRGVFVAQSVKPQAKVLAEARGFRVVEVDYDELRGMRPDELRLF' A
#
# COMPACT_ATOMS: atom_id res chain seq x y z
N MET A 1 2.86 0.72 -15.27
CA MET A 1 1.59 0.82 -14.51
C MET A 1 1.86 0.75 -12.99
N VAL A 2 0.92 1.19 -12.13
CA VAL A 2 0.98 1.01 -10.67
C VAL A 2 -0.33 0.41 -10.17
N ALA A 3 -0.27 -0.73 -9.49
CA ALA A 3 -1.39 -1.34 -8.78
C ALA A 3 -1.32 -0.97 -7.29
N ILE A 4 -2.44 -0.50 -6.73
CA ILE A 4 -2.52 -0.03 -5.36
C ILE A 4 -3.60 -0.82 -4.62
N GLU A 5 -3.22 -1.45 -3.51
CA GLU A 5 -4.17 -2.05 -2.57
C GLU A 5 -4.24 -1.17 -1.33
N VAL A 6 -5.45 -0.75 -0.95
CA VAL A 6 -5.70 0.14 0.18
C VAL A 6 -6.47 -0.61 1.26
N LYS A 7 -5.92 -0.66 2.48
CA LYS A 7 -6.56 -1.26 3.65
C LYS A 7 -6.67 -0.25 4.79
N ARG A 8 -7.66 -0.41 5.66
CA ARG A 8 -7.66 0.33 6.94
C ARG A 8 -6.55 -0.19 7.85
N ARG A 9 -6.44 -1.51 7.98
CA ARG A 9 -5.36 -2.21 8.69
C ARG A 9 -4.73 -3.22 7.75
N GLY A 10 -3.42 -3.08 7.52
CA GLY A 10 -2.66 -3.95 6.64
C GLY A 10 -2.24 -5.24 7.32
N ASP A 11 -2.57 -6.36 6.69
CA ASP A 11 -2.17 -7.71 7.08
C ASP A 11 -1.69 -8.51 5.86
N ILE A 12 -1.35 -9.79 6.07
CA ILE A 12 -0.82 -10.69 5.04
C ILE A 12 -1.81 -10.89 3.90
N ASP A 13 -3.11 -11.02 4.21
CA ASP A 13 -4.14 -11.26 3.20
C ASP A 13 -4.24 -10.09 2.21
N GLY A 14 -4.13 -8.86 2.69
CA GLY A 14 -4.04 -7.68 1.82
C GLY A 14 -2.83 -7.72 0.86
N VAL A 15 -1.68 -8.19 1.33
CA VAL A 15 -0.47 -8.31 0.49
C VAL A 15 -0.65 -9.41 -0.56
N GLU A 16 -1.23 -10.55 -0.19
CA GLU A 16 -1.51 -11.65 -1.12
C GLU A 16 -2.59 -11.28 -2.15
N GLN A 17 -3.57 -10.46 -1.76
CA GLN A 17 -4.54 -9.89 -2.69
C GLN A 17 -3.85 -9.03 -3.75
N LEU A 18 -2.93 -8.14 -3.35
CA LEU A 18 -2.17 -7.30 -4.29
C LEU A 18 -1.31 -8.14 -5.23
N ALA A 19 -0.61 -9.16 -4.71
CA ALA A 19 0.20 -10.06 -5.51
C ALA A 19 -0.62 -10.78 -6.58
N ARG A 20 -1.75 -11.39 -6.19
CA ARG A 20 -2.67 -12.06 -7.10
C ARG A 20 -3.22 -11.12 -8.18
N TYR A 21 -3.45 -9.86 -7.83
CA TYR A 21 -3.92 -8.87 -8.80
C TYR A 21 -2.82 -8.51 -9.81
N ILE A 22 -1.58 -8.29 -9.35
CA ILE A 22 -0.44 -8.01 -10.22
C ILE A 22 -0.14 -9.18 -11.16
N GLU A 23 -0.19 -10.43 -10.67
CA GLU A 23 -0.03 -11.62 -11.52
C GLU A 23 -1.05 -11.65 -12.66
N ARG A 24 -2.31 -11.30 -12.38
CA ARG A 24 -3.36 -11.19 -13.41
C ARG A 24 -3.09 -10.05 -14.39
N LEU A 25 -2.61 -8.89 -13.91
CA LEU A 25 -2.28 -7.76 -14.78
C LEU A 25 -1.09 -8.07 -15.70
N HIS A 26 -0.12 -8.86 -15.24
CA HIS A 26 1.00 -9.30 -16.06
C HIS A 26 0.60 -10.22 -17.22
N LEU A 27 -0.62 -10.78 -17.23
CA LEU A 27 -1.13 -11.53 -18.38
C LEU A 27 -1.45 -10.62 -19.57
N ASP A 28 -1.63 -9.32 -19.35
CA ASP A 28 -1.85 -8.34 -20.41
C ASP A 28 -0.52 -7.69 -20.80
N SER A 29 0.01 -8.10 -21.96
CA SER A 29 1.29 -7.61 -22.49
C SER A 29 1.28 -6.12 -22.86
N SER A 30 0.10 -5.48 -22.97
CA SER A 30 -0.01 -4.05 -23.26
C SER A 30 0.31 -3.17 -22.05
N LEU A 31 0.22 -3.70 -20.83
CA LEU A 31 0.35 -2.92 -19.59
C LEU A 31 1.81 -2.66 -19.18
N GLY A 32 2.76 -3.35 -19.82
CA GLY A 32 4.18 -3.30 -19.47
C GLY A 32 4.43 -3.72 -18.01
N ALA A 33 5.49 -3.19 -17.40
CA ALA A 33 5.80 -3.49 -16.00
C ALA A 33 4.75 -2.88 -15.03
N VAL A 34 4.23 -3.73 -14.13
CA VAL A 34 3.28 -3.32 -13.08
C VAL A 34 4.00 -3.28 -11.73
N ARG A 35 4.01 -2.12 -11.09
CA ARG A 35 4.56 -1.94 -9.73
C ARG A 35 3.46 -2.06 -8.69
N GLY A 36 3.73 -2.71 -7.57
CA GLY A 36 2.80 -2.83 -6.44
C GLY A 36 3.05 -1.80 -5.34
N VAL A 37 1.98 -1.18 -4.85
CA VAL A 37 1.99 -0.34 -3.64
C VAL A 37 0.92 -0.81 -2.67
N PHE A 38 1.32 -1.16 -1.46
CA PHE A 38 0.42 -1.54 -0.38
C PHE A 38 0.26 -0.36 0.59
N VAL A 39 -0.97 0.15 0.71
CA VAL A 39 -1.28 1.35 1.50
C VAL A 39 -2.19 0.98 2.66
N ALA A 40 -1.84 1.39 3.88
CA ALA A 40 -2.77 1.26 5.01
C ALA A 40 -2.57 2.34 6.08
N GLN A 41 -3.50 2.49 7.02
CA GLN A 41 -3.27 3.38 8.18
C GLN A 41 -2.21 2.83 9.13
N SER A 42 -2.18 1.51 9.26
CA SER A 42 -1.12 0.77 9.96
C SER A 42 -0.95 -0.58 9.29
N VAL A 43 0.27 -1.08 9.23
CA VAL A 43 0.61 -2.38 8.63
C VAL A 43 1.31 -3.25 9.67
N LYS A 44 0.81 -4.47 9.86
CA LYS A 44 1.44 -5.44 10.78
C LYS A 44 2.88 -5.77 10.32
N PRO A 45 3.85 -5.99 11.23
CA PRO A 45 5.24 -6.25 10.85
C PRO A 45 5.42 -7.38 9.83
N GLN A 46 4.73 -8.50 10.00
CA GLN A 46 4.79 -9.63 9.07
C GLN A 46 4.28 -9.27 7.65
N ALA A 47 3.30 -8.37 7.56
CA ALA A 47 2.78 -7.90 6.29
C ALA A 47 3.77 -6.94 5.60
N LYS A 48 4.49 -6.10 6.37
CA LYS A 48 5.59 -5.29 5.82
C LYS A 48 6.68 -6.19 5.22
N VAL A 49 7.13 -7.20 5.99
CA VAL A 49 8.15 -8.16 5.54
C VAL A 49 7.72 -8.87 4.25
N LEU A 50 6.48 -9.37 4.19
CA LEU A 50 5.99 -10.05 2.98
C LEU A 50 5.88 -9.10 1.79
N ALA A 51 5.37 -7.89 1.99
CA ALA A 51 5.23 -6.89 0.93
C ALA A 51 6.59 -6.52 0.34
N GLU A 52 7.59 -6.26 1.20
CA GLU A 52 8.96 -5.96 0.79
C GLU A 52 9.61 -7.15 0.07
N ALA A 53 9.42 -8.38 0.57
CA ALA A 53 9.92 -9.60 -0.08
C ALA A 53 9.32 -9.82 -1.48
N ARG A 54 8.11 -9.31 -1.74
CA ARG A 54 7.46 -9.33 -3.06
C ARG A 54 7.81 -8.11 -3.92
N GLY A 55 8.66 -7.20 -3.43
CA GLY A 55 9.06 -5.99 -4.13
C GLY A 55 7.98 -4.89 -4.15
N PHE A 56 7.01 -4.95 -3.25
CA PHE A 56 5.97 -3.93 -3.14
C PHE A 56 6.43 -2.80 -2.22
N ARG A 57 6.07 -1.57 -2.59
CA ARG A 57 6.26 -0.42 -1.69
C ARG A 57 5.16 -0.43 -0.63
N VAL A 58 5.53 -0.28 0.63
CA VAL A 58 4.57 -0.07 1.73
C VAL A 58 4.46 1.42 2.03
N VAL A 59 3.23 1.91 2.18
CA VAL A 59 2.95 3.29 2.60
C VAL A 59 1.95 3.26 3.74
N GLU A 60 2.36 3.77 4.90
CA GLU A 60 1.43 4.05 5.99
C GLU A 60 0.90 5.48 5.84
N VAL A 61 -0.42 5.66 5.95
CA VAL A 61 -1.08 6.96 5.78
C VAL A 61 -1.77 7.40 7.06
N ASP A 62 -1.62 8.67 7.40
CA ASP A 62 -2.40 9.30 8.45
C ASP A 62 -3.80 9.62 7.93
N TYR A 63 -4.81 8.96 8.49
CA TYR A 63 -6.19 9.13 8.04
C TYR A 63 -6.82 10.43 8.54
N ASP A 64 -6.36 10.94 9.68
CA ASP A 64 -6.82 12.20 10.25
C ASP A 64 -6.30 13.37 9.38
N GLU A 65 -5.04 13.28 8.93
CA GLU A 65 -4.47 14.21 7.94
C GLU A 65 -5.27 14.16 6.61
N LEU A 66 -5.58 12.97 6.11
CA LEU A 66 -6.30 12.79 4.84
C LEU A 66 -7.76 13.26 4.86
N ARG A 67 -8.43 13.27 6.02
CA ARG A 67 -9.78 13.82 6.16
C ARG A 67 -9.83 15.34 6.25
N GLY A 68 -8.67 16.02 6.22
CA GLY A 68 -8.59 17.45 6.46
C GLY A 68 -8.82 17.83 7.93
N MET A 69 -8.78 16.86 8.83
CA MET A 69 -8.78 17.08 10.28
C MET A 69 -7.33 17.36 10.71
N ARG A 70 -6.75 18.46 10.22
CA ARG A 70 -5.53 18.98 10.86
C ARG A 70 -5.91 19.42 12.27
N PRO A 71 -5.26 18.93 13.34
CA PRO A 71 -5.09 19.78 14.51
C PRO A 71 -4.33 21.03 14.03
N ASP A 72 -4.75 22.22 14.46
CA ASP A 72 -3.99 23.47 14.31
C ASP A 72 -2.69 23.44 15.15
N GLU A 73 -1.94 22.35 15.11
CA GLU A 73 -0.65 22.23 15.78
C GLU A 73 0.41 22.93 14.93
N LEU A 74 0.60 24.21 15.26
CA LEU A 74 1.80 24.97 14.94
C LEU A 74 3.03 24.13 15.33
N ARG A 75 3.68 23.51 14.35
CA ARG A 75 5.01 22.93 14.54
C ARG A 75 6.00 24.09 14.49
N LEU A 76 6.57 24.43 15.65
CA LEU A 76 7.63 25.43 15.75
C LEU A 76 8.82 24.94 14.90
N PHE A 77 9.25 25.77 13.97
CA PHE A 77 10.39 25.54 13.09
C PHE A 77 11.70 25.51 13.88
#